data_AF-A0A0F9E8G4-F1
#
_entry.id   AF-A0A0F9E8G4-F1
#
_cell.length_a   1.000
_cell.length_b   1.000
_cell.length_c   1.000
_cell.angle_alpha   90.00
_cell.angle_beta   90.00
_cell.angle_gamma   90.00
#
_symmetry.space_group_name_H-M   'P 1'
#
loop_
_entity.id
_entity.type
_entity.pdbx_description
1 polymer ?
#
loop_
_entity_poly.entity_id
_entity_poly.type
_entity_poly.pdbx_seq_one_letter_code
_entity_poly.pdbx_strand_id
1 'polypeptide(L)'
;MLNIEHAVQQKFPNFQQKSPWIQKSTIGFLRKITHEQEVNRFLEQHQDLQGFDFIEQVLDYFNFSYSINHRHRHNIPATGRVVIVANHPLGALDGLSLLKLVGEVRRDVKIIANDMLMNFSAVESLFLPVDNLSKTTRKSSIAKIIDALNKEQAVIVFPAGEVSRIRPSGVRDGKWNSGFLNFAKKTNSPILPIYIDARNSSLFYSASMVYKPLSGMMLAHEMFNKNSKNISMRVGEAISYQQIEQLPIVKAEKAKLLRRHLYRLAKGKKPLFTTEQTIAHPQDRREIKRELQQAELLGETADNKKIYLFDYKPDSAVMHEVGRLREFTFRQVGEGTGKRRDLDRYDRDYRHLILWDENELL
;
A
#
# COMPACT_ATOMS: atom_id res chain seq x y z
N MET A 1 -3.79 -23.73 -8.91
CA MET A 1 -5.22 -23.77 -9.27
C MET A 1 -6.07 -23.72 -8.02
N LEU A 2 -7.23 -23.06 -8.08
CA LEU A 2 -8.17 -22.98 -6.97
C LEU A 2 -8.96 -24.30 -6.89
N ASN A 3 -8.99 -24.91 -5.70
CA ASN A 3 -9.75 -26.13 -5.41
C ASN A 3 -10.63 -25.91 -4.17
N ILE A 4 -11.92 -25.68 -4.38
CA ILE A 4 -12.87 -25.36 -3.31
C ILE A 4 -13.08 -26.55 -2.36
N GLU A 5 -13.06 -27.77 -2.88
CA GLU A 5 -13.27 -28.98 -2.09
C GLU A 5 -12.14 -29.17 -1.07
N HIS A 6 -10.90 -29.03 -1.52
CA HIS A 6 -9.73 -29.08 -0.63
C HIS A 6 -9.75 -27.95 0.41
N ALA A 7 -10.11 -26.72 0.02
CA ALA A 7 -10.21 -25.59 0.94
C ALA A 7 -11.28 -25.79 2.04
N VAL A 8 -12.43 -26.37 1.68
CA VAL A 8 -13.50 -26.70 2.63
C VAL A 8 -13.07 -27.81 3.58
N GLN A 9 -12.42 -28.85 3.07
CA GLN A 9 -11.92 -29.97 3.88
C GLN A 9 -10.87 -29.51 4.90
N GLN A 10 -9.94 -28.62 4.51
CA GLN A 10 -8.93 -28.09 5.42
C GLN A 10 -9.53 -27.20 6.52
N LYS A 11 -10.52 -26.36 6.20
CA LYS A 11 -11.12 -25.44 7.18
C LYS A 11 -12.19 -26.08 8.07
N PHE A 12 -12.88 -27.09 7.55
CA PHE A 12 -13.99 -27.76 8.24
C PHE A 12 -13.79 -29.28 8.18
N PRO A 13 -12.84 -29.85 8.92
CA PRO A 13 -12.56 -31.29 8.89
C PRO A 13 -13.78 -32.14 9.25
N ASN A 14 -14.62 -31.65 10.17
CA ASN A 14 -15.88 -32.32 10.55
C ASN A 14 -16.96 -32.32 9.45
N PHE A 15 -16.76 -31.55 8.37
CA PHE A 15 -17.67 -31.56 7.22
C PHE A 15 -17.62 -32.91 6.49
N GLN A 16 -16.49 -33.63 6.56
CA GLN A 16 -16.31 -34.97 6.01
C GLN A 16 -17.23 -36.02 6.65
N GLN A 17 -17.75 -35.76 7.85
CA GLN A 17 -18.63 -36.68 8.59
C GLN A 17 -20.12 -36.52 8.22
N LYS A 18 -20.47 -35.55 7.36
CA LYS A 18 -21.86 -35.34 6.90
C LYS A 18 -22.23 -36.25 5.73
N SER A 19 -23.53 -36.44 5.51
CA SER A 19 -24.05 -37.28 4.41
C SER A 19 -23.48 -36.87 3.04
N PRO A 20 -23.08 -37.83 2.17
CA PRO A 20 -22.49 -37.57 0.85
C PRO A 20 -23.33 -36.67 -0.05
N TRP A 21 -24.66 -36.74 0.05
CA TRP A 21 -25.57 -35.89 -0.72
C TRP A 21 -25.50 -34.41 -0.30
N ILE A 22 -25.38 -34.16 1.01
CA ILE A 22 -25.21 -32.82 1.57
C ILE A 22 -23.85 -32.25 1.19
N GLN A 23 -22.79 -33.06 1.25
CA GLN A 23 -21.45 -32.66 0.84
C GLN A 23 -21.40 -32.28 -0.65
N LYS A 24 -21.88 -33.16 -1.53
CA LYS A 24 -21.85 -32.95 -2.99
C LYS A 24 -22.66 -31.71 -3.40
N SER A 25 -23.85 -31.52 -2.82
CA SER A 25 -24.71 -30.36 -3.10
C SER A 25 -24.08 -29.06 -2.59
N THR A 26 -23.52 -29.07 -1.37
CA THR A 26 -22.86 -27.89 -0.79
C THR A 26 -21.61 -27.53 -1.58
N ILE A 27 -20.74 -28.50 -1.90
CA ILE A 27 -19.52 -28.25 -2.67
C ILE A 27 -19.89 -27.71 -4.06
N GLY A 28 -20.82 -28.33 -4.77
CA GLY A 28 -21.28 -27.86 -6.09
C GLY A 28 -21.82 -26.43 -6.06
N PHE A 29 -22.60 -26.09 -5.03
CA PHE A 29 -23.08 -24.72 -4.80
C PHE A 29 -21.93 -23.74 -4.54
N LEU A 30 -20.95 -24.14 -3.72
CA LEU A 30 -19.77 -23.33 -3.44
C LEU A 30 -18.91 -23.10 -4.69
N ARG A 31 -18.71 -24.13 -5.53
CA ARG A 31 -18.00 -23.98 -6.82
C ARG A 31 -18.67 -22.94 -7.71
N LYS A 32 -20.00 -22.97 -7.78
CA LYS A 32 -20.79 -22.05 -8.61
C LYS A 32 -20.77 -20.62 -8.09
N ILE A 33 -20.88 -20.41 -6.78
CA ILE A 33 -20.84 -19.06 -6.17
C ILE A 33 -19.46 -18.43 -6.26
N THR A 34 -18.41 -19.23 -6.07
CA THR A 34 -17.02 -18.76 -6.10
C THR A 34 -16.46 -18.63 -7.52
N HIS A 35 -17.22 -19.02 -8.54
CA HIS A 35 -16.82 -19.02 -9.95
C HIS A 35 -15.49 -19.76 -10.18
N GLU A 36 -15.30 -20.90 -9.51
CA GLU A 36 -14.03 -21.66 -9.53
C GLU A 36 -13.52 -21.98 -10.94
N GLN A 37 -14.41 -22.36 -11.86
CA GLN A 37 -14.04 -22.66 -13.24
C GLN A 37 -13.53 -21.42 -14.00
N GLU A 38 -14.15 -20.27 -13.76
CA GLU A 38 -13.80 -19.01 -14.39
C GLU A 38 -12.45 -18.50 -13.86
N VAL A 39 -12.25 -18.58 -12.54
CA VAL A 39 -10.95 -18.30 -11.90
C VAL A 39 -9.86 -19.21 -12.46
N ASN A 40 -10.09 -20.53 -12.54
CA ASN A 40 -9.08 -21.46 -13.04
C ASN A 40 -8.75 -21.21 -14.52
N ARG A 41 -9.74 -20.92 -15.36
CA ARG A 41 -9.51 -20.54 -16.76
C ARG A 41 -8.69 -19.26 -16.87
N PHE A 42 -9.02 -18.25 -16.06
CA PHE A 42 -8.25 -17.01 -16.02
C PHE A 42 -6.79 -17.26 -15.61
N LEU A 43 -6.57 -18.10 -14.59
CA LEU A 43 -5.22 -18.45 -14.12
C LEU A 43 -4.43 -19.25 -15.16
N GLU A 44 -5.07 -20.17 -15.90
CA GLU A 44 -4.44 -20.90 -16.99
C GLU A 44 -4.00 -19.95 -18.12
N GLN A 45 -4.87 -19.00 -18.49
CA GLN A 45 -4.58 -18.03 -19.55
C GLN A 45 -3.44 -17.06 -19.19
N HIS A 46 -3.23 -16.80 -17.91
CA HIS A 46 -2.26 -15.80 -17.41
C HIS A 46 -1.16 -16.44 -16.54
N GLN A 47 -0.88 -17.72 -16.71
CA GLN A 47 0.07 -18.47 -15.87
C GLN A 47 1.50 -17.93 -15.92
N ASP A 48 1.87 -17.27 -17.02
CA ASP A 48 3.23 -16.73 -17.24
C ASP A 48 3.42 -15.35 -16.60
N LEU A 49 2.34 -14.71 -16.14
CA LEU A 49 2.39 -13.38 -15.56
C LEU A 49 2.67 -13.42 -14.06
N GLN A 50 3.46 -12.46 -13.59
CA GLN A 50 3.82 -12.33 -12.17
C GLN A 50 3.76 -10.88 -11.71
N GLY A 51 3.61 -10.70 -10.39
CA GLY A 51 3.64 -9.41 -9.73
C GLY A 51 2.61 -8.45 -10.29
N PHE A 52 3.07 -7.26 -10.71
CA PHE A 52 2.19 -6.18 -11.16
C PHE A 52 1.50 -6.48 -12.49
N ASP A 53 2.13 -7.24 -13.39
CA ASP A 53 1.54 -7.56 -14.70
C ASP A 53 0.32 -8.47 -14.52
N PHE A 54 0.42 -9.43 -13.60
CA PHE A 54 -0.73 -10.25 -13.20
C PHE A 54 -1.83 -9.40 -12.53
N ILE A 55 -1.46 -8.47 -11.65
CA ILE A 55 -2.42 -7.57 -11.00
C ILE A 55 -3.18 -6.73 -12.03
N GLU A 56 -2.49 -6.22 -13.04
CA GLU A 56 -3.10 -5.45 -14.12
C GLU A 56 -4.15 -6.27 -14.87
N GLN A 57 -3.81 -7.50 -15.29
CA GLN A 57 -4.76 -8.38 -15.96
C GLN A 57 -5.96 -8.75 -15.08
N VAL A 58 -5.75 -8.94 -13.76
CA VAL A 58 -6.87 -9.18 -12.84
C VAL A 58 -7.80 -7.97 -12.80
N LEU A 59 -7.26 -6.74 -12.69
CA LEU A 59 -8.08 -5.54 -12.65
C LEU A 59 -8.79 -5.28 -13.97
N ASP A 60 -8.14 -5.54 -15.10
CA ASP A 60 -8.73 -5.42 -16.44
C ASP A 60 -9.84 -6.44 -16.65
N TYR A 61 -9.65 -7.69 -16.23
CA TYR A 61 -10.66 -8.74 -16.29
C TYR A 61 -11.95 -8.36 -15.56
N PHE A 62 -11.82 -7.78 -14.36
CA PHE A 62 -12.97 -7.30 -13.59
C PHE A 62 -13.44 -5.90 -14.02
N ASN A 63 -12.79 -5.29 -15.03
CA ASN A 63 -12.99 -3.90 -15.46
C ASN A 63 -13.08 -2.95 -14.24
N PHE A 64 -12.05 -3.08 -13.40
CA PHE A 64 -11.96 -2.42 -12.12
C PHE A 64 -10.90 -1.32 -12.19
N SER A 65 -11.32 -0.09 -11.97
CA SER A 65 -10.45 1.08 -11.99
C SER A 65 -10.48 1.81 -10.65
N TYR A 66 -9.52 2.70 -10.46
CA TYR A 66 -9.54 3.61 -9.33
C TYR A 66 -9.20 5.04 -9.76
N SER A 67 -9.62 5.99 -8.93
CA SER A 67 -9.38 7.42 -9.11
C SER A 67 -8.72 8.01 -7.87
N ILE A 68 -7.76 8.90 -8.08
CA ILE A 68 -7.05 9.58 -7.01
C ILE A 68 -6.77 11.03 -7.39
N ASN A 69 -6.90 11.94 -6.43
CA ASN A 69 -6.47 13.32 -6.63
C ASN A 69 -4.94 13.38 -6.77
N HIS A 70 -4.43 14.14 -7.75
CA HIS A 70 -3.00 14.30 -7.99
C HIS A 70 -2.19 14.67 -6.74
N ARG A 71 -2.71 15.56 -5.88
CA ARG A 71 -2.05 15.94 -4.62
C ARG A 71 -1.95 14.76 -3.65
N HIS A 72 -2.96 13.92 -3.58
CA HIS A 72 -2.94 12.72 -2.74
C HIS A 72 -1.94 11.69 -3.25
N ARG A 73 -1.83 11.49 -4.57
CA ARG A 73 -0.83 10.57 -5.14
C ARG A 73 0.59 10.94 -4.71
N HIS A 74 0.90 12.24 -4.67
CA HIS A 74 2.20 12.75 -4.23
C HIS A 74 2.48 12.55 -2.74
N ASN A 75 1.48 12.20 -1.94
CA ASN A 75 1.70 11.86 -0.53
C ASN A 75 2.31 10.46 -0.37
N ILE A 76 2.30 9.60 -1.40
CA ILE A 76 3.01 8.33 -1.37
C ILE A 76 4.52 8.61 -1.52
N PRO A 77 5.36 8.27 -0.53
CA PRO A 77 6.80 8.49 -0.63
C PRO A 77 7.42 7.65 -1.75
N ALA A 78 8.24 8.26 -2.60
CA ALA A 78 8.95 7.54 -3.67
C ALA A 78 9.99 6.55 -3.11
N THR A 79 10.60 6.86 -1.97
CA THR A 79 11.62 6.05 -1.31
C THR A 79 11.42 6.07 0.21
N GLY A 80 12.20 5.24 0.92
CA GLY A 80 12.20 5.15 2.38
C GLY A 80 11.08 4.27 2.93
N ARG A 81 11.33 3.64 4.09
CA ARG A 81 10.35 2.77 4.73
C ARG A 81 9.07 3.52 5.08
N VAL A 82 7.93 2.86 4.87
CA VAL A 82 6.63 3.41 5.24
C VAL A 82 5.64 2.29 5.55
N VAL A 83 4.89 2.47 6.63
CA VAL A 83 3.73 1.64 6.94
C VAL A 83 2.50 2.30 6.36
N ILE A 84 1.86 1.65 5.40
CA ILE A 84 0.62 2.12 4.80
C ILE A 84 -0.55 1.45 5.52
N VAL A 85 -1.44 2.24 6.13
CA VAL A 85 -2.66 1.72 6.78
C VAL A 85 -3.90 2.13 6.00
N ALA A 86 -4.76 1.15 5.69
CA ALA A 86 -5.97 1.41 4.91
C ALA A 86 -7.21 0.71 5.48
N ASN A 87 -8.39 1.24 5.12
CA ASN A 87 -9.66 0.52 5.27
C ASN A 87 -9.87 -0.46 4.11
N HIS A 88 -10.76 -1.43 4.30
CA HIS A 88 -10.87 -2.57 3.39
C HIS A 88 -12.34 -2.87 2.98
N PRO A 89 -13.01 -1.98 2.24
CA PRO A 89 -14.45 -2.10 1.99
C PRO A 89 -14.88 -3.26 1.08
N LEU A 90 -14.11 -3.58 0.04
CA LEU A 90 -14.45 -4.56 -1.00
C LEU A 90 -13.74 -5.91 -0.84
N GLY A 91 -12.63 -5.98 -0.10
CA GLY A 91 -11.83 -7.20 0.01
C GLY A 91 -10.69 -7.24 -1.00
N ALA A 92 -10.44 -8.38 -1.64
CA ALA A 92 -9.23 -8.63 -2.44
C ALA A 92 -8.91 -7.51 -3.46
N LEU A 93 -9.92 -6.99 -4.18
CA LEU A 93 -9.75 -5.91 -5.15
C LEU A 93 -9.21 -4.61 -4.55
N ASP A 94 -9.50 -4.30 -3.28
CA ASP A 94 -8.91 -3.16 -2.59
C ASP A 94 -7.39 -3.33 -2.44
N GLY A 95 -6.96 -4.54 -2.06
CA GLY A 95 -5.56 -4.87 -1.86
C GLY A 95 -4.77 -4.79 -3.17
N LEU A 96 -5.31 -5.37 -4.24
CA LEU A 96 -4.72 -5.31 -5.58
C LEU A 96 -4.67 -3.89 -6.12
N SER A 97 -5.74 -3.11 -5.93
CA SER A 97 -5.78 -1.71 -6.37
C SER A 97 -4.80 -0.83 -5.58
N LEU A 98 -4.63 -1.07 -4.28
CA LEU A 98 -3.60 -0.38 -3.48
C LEU A 98 -2.19 -0.77 -3.92
N LEU A 99 -1.94 -2.05 -4.20
CA LEU A 99 -0.67 -2.49 -4.75
C LEU A 99 -0.39 -1.80 -6.08
N LYS A 100 -1.36 -1.73 -7.01
CA LYS A 100 -1.22 -0.98 -8.27
C LYS A 100 -0.92 0.50 -8.01
N LEU A 101 -1.72 1.17 -7.17
CA LEU A 101 -1.53 2.60 -6.84
C LEU A 101 -0.14 2.90 -6.28
N VAL A 102 0.31 2.14 -5.28
CA VAL A 102 1.64 2.37 -4.68
C VAL A 102 2.74 1.92 -5.65
N GLY A 103 2.52 0.82 -6.38
CA GLY A 103 3.40 0.25 -7.40
C GLY A 103 3.76 1.21 -8.52
N GLU A 104 2.83 2.10 -8.89
CA GLU A 104 3.08 3.15 -9.88
C GLU A 104 3.96 4.31 -9.37
N VAL A 105 4.18 4.40 -8.05
CA VAL A 105 5.13 5.35 -7.43
C VAL A 105 6.43 4.64 -7.07
N ARG A 106 6.34 3.41 -6.56
CA ARG A 106 7.49 2.58 -6.15
C ARG A 106 7.16 1.09 -6.21
N ARG A 107 8.04 0.30 -6.84
CA ARG A 107 7.81 -1.12 -7.13
C ARG A 107 8.13 -2.08 -5.98
N ASP A 108 8.77 -1.59 -4.92
CA ASP A 108 9.19 -2.36 -3.75
C ASP A 108 8.08 -2.53 -2.69
N VAL A 109 6.84 -2.12 -2.99
CA VAL A 109 5.70 -2.27 -2.09
C VAL A 109 5.36 -3.74 -1.83
N LYS A 110 5.01 -4.03 -0.57
CA LYS A 110 4.47 -5.31 -0.11
C LYS A 110 3.15 -5.12 0.60
N ILE A 111 2.30 -6.15 0.61
CA ILE A 111 1.03 -6.17 1.35
C ILE A 111 1.00 -7.33 2.35
N ILE A 112 0.52 -7.07 3.56
CA ILE A 112 0.28 -8.13 4.54
C ILE A 112 -0.98 -8.91 4.14
N ALA A 113 -0.83 -10.22 3.99
CA ALA A 113 -1.92 -11.12 3.64
C ALA A 113 -1.90 -12.41 4.49
N ASN A 114 -3.05 -13.05 4.65
CA ASN A 114 -3.17 -14.35 5.30
C ASN A 114 -2.93 -15.48 4.29
N ASP A 115 -2.59 -16.68 4.80
CA ASP A 115 -2.17 -17.85 4.01
C ASP A 115 -3.11 -18.26 2.86
N MET A 116 -4.42 -18.02 2.96
CA MET A 116 -5.36 -18.38 1.88
C MET A 116 -5.12 -17.63 0.57
N LEU A 117 -4.59 -16.40 0.63
CA LEU A 117 -4.28 -15.62 -0.57
C LEU A 117 -2.87 -15.92 -1.12
N MET A 118 -2.03 -16.61 -0.35
CA MET A 118 -0.66 -17.01 -0.75
C MET A 118 -0.66 -18.22 -1.69
N ASN A 119 -1.82 -18.84 -1.96
CA ASN A 119 -1.94 -19.98 -2.86
C ASN A 119 -1.77 -19.61 -4.35
N PHE A 120 -1.59 -18.33 -4.66
CA PHE A 120 -1.34 -17.82 -6.01
C PHE A 120 0.12 -17.37 -6.12
N SER A 121 0.96 -18.23 -6.72
CA SER A 121 2.38 -17.94 -6.97
C SER A 121 2.60 -16.64 -7.75
N ALA A 122 1.66 -16.29 -8.63
CA ALA A 122 1.71 -15.07 -9.44
C ALA A 122 1.84 -13.77 -8.62
N VAL A 123 1.37 -13.72 -7.37
CA VAL A 123 1.43 -12.51 -6.51
C VAL A 123 2.30 -12.69 -5.27
N GLU A 124 2.96 -13.84 -5.12
CA GLU A 124 3.74 -14.18 -3.92
C GLU A 124 4.82 -13.15 -3.60
N SER A 125 5.48 -12.63 -4.63
CA SER A 125 6.56 -11.64 -4.48
C SER A 125 6.08 -10.33 -3.84
N LEU A 126 4.80 -9.99 -3.93
CA LEU A 126 4.22 -8.75 -3.38
C LEU A 126 3.66 -8.95 -1.97
N PHE A 127 3.61 -10.18 -1.46
CA PHE A 127 2.85 -10.51 -0.26
C PHE A 127 3.78 -10.83 0.92
N LEU A 128 3.41 -10.36 2.11
CA LEU A 128 4.04 -10.71 3.37
C LEU A 128 3.05 -11.57 4.17
N PRO A 129 3.35 -12.86 4.40
CA PRO A 129 2.43 -13.74 5.10
C PRO A 129 2.31 -13.32 6.56
N VAL A 130 1.08 -13.35 7.08
CA VAL A 130 0.80 -13.26 8.51
C VAL A 130 0.00 -14.47 8.94
N ASP A 131 0.70 -15.38 9.61
CA ASP A 131 0.09 -16.56 10.21
C ASP A 131 -0.34 -16.29 11.67
N ASN A 132 -1.54 -16.76 12.02
CA ASN A 132 -2.12 -16.69 13.35
C ASN A 132 -2.20 -18.06 14.07
N LEU A 133 -1.85 -19.16 13.41
CA LEU A 133 -2.01 -20.54 13.88
C LEU A 133 -1.07 -20.90 15.05
N SER A 134 0.18 -20.41 15.08
CA SER A 134 1.12 -20.70 16.17
C SER A 134 1.95 -19.48 16.63
N LYS A 135 2.47 -19.50 17.86
CA LYS A 135 3.33 -18.42 18.39
C LYS A 135 4.65 -18.29 17.62
N THR A 136 5.20 -19.39 17.13
CA THR A 136 6.49 -19.44 16.43
C THR A 136 6.35 -18.92 14.99
N THR A 137 5.31 -19.34 14.27
CA THR A 137 5.02 -18.86 12.90
C THR A 137 4.63 -17.38 12.87
N ARG A 138 3.99 -16.89 13.93
CA ARG A 138 3.75 -15.44 14.11
C ARG A 138 5.04 -14.64 14.25
N LYS A 139 6.04 -15.17 14.97
CA LYS A 139 7.34 -14.49 15.13
C LYS A 139 8.10 -14.40 13.82
N SER A 140 8.15 -15.48 13.03
CA SER A 140 8.81 -15.48 11.72
C SER A 140 8.12 -14.55 10.72
N SER A 141 6.79 -14.51 10.70
CA SER A 141 5.99 -13.58 9.90
C SER A 141 6.31 -12.12 10.24
N ILE A 142 6.35 -11.78 11.53
CA ILE A 142 6.72 -10.44 12.00
C ILE A 142 8.16 -10.09 11.62
N ALA A 143 9.09 -11.03 11.67
CA ALA A 143 10.48 -10.80 11.28
C ALA A 143 10.59 -10.42 9.80
N LYS A 144 9.86 -11.09 8.89
CA LYS A 144 9.82 -10.73 7.46
C LYS A 144 9.31 -9.32 7.21
N ILE A 145 8.29 -8.88 7.96
CA ILE A 145 7.75 -7.51 7.87
C ILE A 145 8.80 -6.48 8.32
N ILE A 146 9.49 -6.77 9.42
CA ILE A 146 10.56 -5.88 9.92
C ILE A 146 11.72 -5.81 8.94
N ASP A 147 12.12 -6.95 8.36
CA ASP A 147 13.18 -7.02 7.34
C ASP A 147 12.81 -6.20 6.09
N ALA A 148 11.58 -6.33 5.60
CA ALA A 148 11.08 -5.52 4.49
C ALA A 148 11.18 -4.01 4.78
N LEU A 149 10.70 -3.57 5.95
CA LEU A 149 10.79 -2.18 6.37
C LEU A 149 12.24 -1.72 6.59
N ASN A 150 13.13 -2.58 7.08
CA ASN A 150 14.56 -2.25 7.22
C ASN A 150 15.26 -2.13 5.86
N LYS A 151 14.76 -2.82 4.82
CA LYS A 151 15.17 -2.67 3.42
C LYS A 151 14.51 -1.47 2.73
N GLU A 152 14.05 -0.50 3.52
CA GLU A 152 13.39 0.73 3.07
C GLU A 152 12.07 0.51 2.30
N GLN A 153 11.45 -0.67 2.36
CA GLN A 153 10.24 -1.00 1.58
C GLN A 153 8.95 -0.38 2.15
N ALA A 154 7.94 -0.22 1.29
CA ALA A 154 6.59 0.15 1.69
C ALA A 154 5.78 -1.10 2.07
N VAL A 155 5.12 -1.08 3.23
CA VAL A 155 4.29 -2.22 3.69
C VAL A 155 2.84 -1.79 3.93
N ILE A 156 1.92 -2.33 3.14
CA ILE A 156 0.47 -2.13 3.23
C ILE A 156 -0.13 -3.08 4.27
N VAL A 157 -0.95 -2.53 5.16
CA VAL A 157 -1.63 -3.27 6.22
C VAL A 157 -3.08 -2.83 6.32
N PHE A 158 -3.99 -3.81 6.36
CA PHE A 158 -5.40 -3.62 6.69
C PHE A 158 -5.63 -3.94 8.18
N PRO A 159 -5.67 -2.95 9.09
CA PRO A 159 -5.59 -3.24 10.52
C PRO A 159 -6.82 -3.95 11.08
N ALA A 160 -7.97 -3.86 10.40
CA ALA A 160 -9.19 -4.55 10.79
C ALA A 160 -9.09 -6.08 10.62
N GLY A 161 -8.27 -6.57 9.67
CA GLY A 161 -8.18 -7.99 9.32
C GLY A 161 -9.45 -8.58 8.70
N GLU A 162 -10.49 -7.77 8.50
CA GLU A 162 -11.75 -8.12 7.87
C GLU A 162 -12.26 -6.93 7.03
N VAL A 163 -13.17 -7.22 6.10
CA VAL A 163 -13.76 -6.19 5.23
C VAL A 163 -14.68 -5.23 5.99
N SER A 164 -14.75 -3.97 5.54
CA SER A 164 -15.60 -2.94 6.15
C SER A 164 -17.09 -3.31 6.08
N ARG A 165 -17.88 -2.83 7.06
CA ARG A 165 -19.32 -3.12 7.19
C ARG A 165 -20.16 -1.85 7.14
N ILE A 166 -21.42 -1.96 6.69
CA ILE A 166 -22.39 -0.87 6.83
C ILE A 166 -22.65 -0.59 8.31
N ARG A 167 -22.61 0.69 8.67
CA ARG A 167 -23.10 1.23 9.94
C ARG A 167 -24.02 2.42 9.63
N PRO A 168 -24.86 2.89 10.57
CA PRO A 168 -25.70 4.08 10.37
C PRO A 168 -24.92 5.34 9.94
N SER A 169 -23.60 5.36 10.16
CA SER A 169 -22.72 6.47 9.80
C SER A 169 -21.86 6.23 8.54
N GLY A 170 -22.23 5.24 7.72
CA GLY A 170 -21.57 4.83 6.49
C GLY A 170 -20.78 3.51 6.60
N VAL A 171 -20.13 3.10 5.51
CA VAL A 171 -19.27 1.91 5.45
C VAL A 171 -17.99 2.18 6.24
N ARG A 172 -17.72 1.38 7.27
CA ARG A 172 -16.55 1.53 8.14
C ARG A 172 -16.04 0.19 8.62
N ASP A 173 -14.74 0.15 8.86
CA ASP A 173 -14.06 -0.98 9.49
C ASP A 173 -14.57 -1.25 10.90
N GLY A 174 -14.44 -2.52 11.29
CA GLY A 174 -14.52 -2.96 12.66
C GLY A 174 -13.36 -2.44 13.52
N LYS A 175 -13.07 -3.15 14.62
CA LYS A 175 -11.98 -2.79 15.53
C LYS A 175 -10.65 -3.01 14.82
N TRP A 176 -9.79 -1.98 14.83
CA TRP A 176 -8.42 -2.11 14.31
C TRP A 176 -7.53 -2.85 15.32
N ASN A 177 -6.77 -3.83 14.83
CA ASN A 177 -5.71 -4.47 15.58
C ASN A 177 -4.51 -3.55 15.70
N SER A 178 -3.83 -3.57 16.84
CA SER A 178 -2.69 -2.70 17.08
C SER A 178 -1.36 -3.29 16.60
N GLY A 179 -1.37 -4.48 15.98
CA GLY A 179 -0.16 -5.18 15.52
C GLY A 179 0.78 -4.28 14.73
N PHE A 180 0.20 -3.40 13.89
CA PHE A 180 0.97 -2.51 13.05
C PHE A 180 1.84 -1.47 13.75
N LEU A 181 1.43 -1.05 14.94
CA LEU A 181 2.23 -0.14 15.73
C LEU A 181 3.52 -0.80 16.23
N ASN A 182 3.61 -2.13 16.30
CA ASN A 182 4.85 -2.79 16.71
C ASN A 182 5.93 -2.73 15.64
N PHE A 183 5.58 -2.98 14.38
CA PHE A 183 6.58 -2.91 13.32
C PHE A 183 6.94 -1.46 13.00
N ALA A 184 5.98 -0.52 13.09
CA ALA A 184 6.26 0.91 12.99
C ALA A 184 7.24 1.36 14.08
N LYS A 185 7.02 0.92 15.33
CA LYS A 185 7.94 1.18 16.44
C LYS A 185 9.34 0.65 16.20
N LYS A 186 9.45 -0.64 15.87
CA LYS A 186 10.75 -1.32 15.76
C LYS A 186 11.64 -0.78 14.65
N THR A 187 11.03 -0.20 13.62
CA THR A 187 11.72 0.31 12.44
C THR A 187 11.70 1.84 12.37
N ASN A 188 11.10 2.51 13.36
CA ASN A 188 10.80 3.94 13.32
C ASN A 188 10.14 4.36 11.98
N SER A 189 9.26 3.52 11.43
CA SER A 189 8.60 3.77 10.15
C SER A 189 7.44 4.76 10.31
N PRO A 190 7.34 5.80 9.47
CA PRO A 190 6.15 6.65 9.42
C PRO A 190 4.91 5.86 8.99
N ILE A 191 3.74 6.37 9.38
CA ILE A 191 2.44 5.77 9.03
C ILE A 191 1.74 6.65 7.99
N LEU A 192 1.45 6.07 6.82
CA LEU A 192 0.71 6.71 5.75
C LEU A 192 -0.74 6.20 5.72
N PRO A 193 -1.75 7.04 6.04
CA PRO A 193 -3.14 6.64 5.97
C PRO A 193 -3.69 6.74 4.54
N ILE A 194 -4.29 5.65 4.03
CA ILE A 194 -5.01 5.63 2.75
C ILE A 194 -6.46 5.21 2.95
N TYR A 195 -7.38 6.09 2.58
CA TYR A 195 -8.81 5.83 2.62
C TYR A 195 -9.33 5.39 1.26
N ILE A 196 -9.99 4.23 1.22
CA ILE A 196 -10.69 3.71 0.06
C ILE A 196 -12.18 4.03 0.21
N ASP A 197 -12.70 4.87 -0.68
CA ASP A 197 -14.11 5.18 -0.80
C ASP A 197 -14.77 4.23 -1.79
N ALA A 198 -15.28 3.13 -1.25
CA ALA A 198 -16.01 2.14 -2.01
C ALA A 198 -17.13 1.53 -1.17
N ARG A 199 -18.16 1.03 -1.86
CA ARG A 199 -19.30 0.33 -1.25
C ARG A 199 -19.55 -1.00 -1.96
N ASN A 200 -19.84 -2.04 -1.18
CA ASN A 200 -20.36 -3.31 -1.69
C ASN A 200 -21.87 -3.20 -1.98
N SER A 201 -22.48 -4.24 -2.56
CA SER A 201 -23.91 -4.18 -2.88
C SER A 201 -24.72 -4.44 -1.61
N SER A 202 -26.01 -4.09 -1.63
CA SER A 202 -26.93 -4.37 -0.52
C SER A 202 -26.97 -5.87 -0.15
N LEU A 203 -26.82 -6.77 -1.13
CA LEU A 203 -26.85 -8.23 -0.93
C LEU A 203 -25.69 -8.74 -0.07
N PHE A 204 -24.44 -8.30 -0.29
CA PHE A 204 -23.32 -8.62 0.62
C PHE A 204 -23.57 -8.12 2.03
N TYR A 205 -24.10 -6.90 2.18
CA TYR A 205 -24.36 -6.35 3.50
C TYR A 205 -25.43 -7.16 4.24
N SER A 206 -26.51 -7.56 3.55
CA SER A 206 -27.53 -8.46 4.10
C SER A 206 -26.95 -9.82 4.50
N ALA A 207 -26.15 -10.46 3.64
CA ALA A 207 -25.56 -11.77 3.93
C ALA A 207 -24.52 -11.74 5.06
N SER A 208 -23.75 -10.65 5.16
CA SER A 208 -22.82 -10.41 6.27
C SER A 208 -23.49 -10.22 7.62
N MET A 209 -24.76 -9.82 7.62
CA MET A 209 -25.59 -9.73 8.81
C MET A 209 -26.10 -11.10 9.28
N VAL A 210 -26.21 -12.06 8.36
CA VAL A 210 -26.72 -13.42 8.61
C VAL A 210 -25.61 -14.38 9.06
N TYR A 211 -24.49 -14.50 8.32
CA TYR A 211 -23.41 -15.44 8.69
C TYR A 211 -22.05 -15.07 8.08
N LYS A 212 -21.00 -15.07 8.92
CA LYS A 212 -19.65 -14.58 8.54
C LYS A 212 -18.98 -15.37 7.40
N PRO A 213 -18.94 -16.71 7.41
CA PRO A 213 -18.40 -17.48 6.28
C PRO A 213 -19.16 -17.31 4.96
N LEU A 214 -20.50 -17.20 5.02
CA LEU A 214 -21.34 -16.92 3.85
C LEU A 214 -21.00 -15.56 3.22
N SER A 215 -20.62 -14.58 4.05
CA SER A 215 -20.19 -13.27 3.56
C SER A 215 -18.87 -13.30 2.78
N GLY A 216 -17.94 -14.20 3.12
CA GLY A 216 -16.73 -14.42 2.33
C GLY A 216 -17.01 -15.06 0.97
N MET A 217 -18.00 -15.94 0.91
CA MET A 217 -18.44 -16.59 -0.34
C MET A 217 -19.16 -15.62 -1.27
N MET A 218 -20.02 -14.76 -0.72
CA MET A 218 -20.70 -13.72 -1.50
C MET A 218 -19.75 -12.59 -1.96
N LEU A 219 -18.58 -12.41 -1.34
CA LEU A 219 -17.56 -11.49 -1.87
C LEU A 219 -17.02 -11.98 -3.21
N ALA A 220 -16.70 -13.27 -3.34
CA ALA A 220 -16.26 -13.84 -4.60
C ALA A 220 -17.34 -13.66 -5.67
N HIS A 221 -18.60 -14.00 -5.36
CA HIS A 221 -19.71 -13.78 -6.28
C HIS A 221 -19.90 -12.30 -6.65
N GLU A 222 -19.81 -11.38 -5.68
CA GLU A 222 -19.92 -9.94 -5.97
C GLU A 222 -18.77 -9.41 -6.83
N MET A 223 -17.56 -9.94 -6.69
CA MET A 223 -16.44 -9.56 -7.57
C MET A 223 -16.75 -9.91 -9.03
N PHE A 224 -17.26 -11.12 -9.28
CA PHE A 224 -17.64 -11.57 -10.62
C PHE A 224 -18.93 -10.95 -11.16
N ASN A 225 -19.84 -10.52 -10.29
CA ASN A 225 -21.11 -9.92 -10.72
C ASN A 225 -21.01 -8.40 -10.98
N LYS A 226 -19.82 -7.79 -10.80
CA LYS A 226 -19.59 -6.34 -10.88
C LYS A 226 -18.48 -6.02 -11.88
N ASN A 227 -18.75 -6.24 -13.16
CA ASN A 227 -17.82 -6.04 -14.28
C ASN A 227 -17.59 -4.57 -14.66
N SER A 228 -17.73 -3.61 -13.74
CA SER A 228 -17.47 -2.18 -13.96
C SER A 228 -17.55 -1.44 -12.63
N LYS A 229 -16.40 -1.16 -12.00
CA LYS A 229 -16.35 -0.35 -10.78
C LYS A 229 -15.15 0.58 -10.78
N ASN A 230 -15.43 1.86 -10.56
CA ASN A 230 -14.41 2.85 -10.25
C ASN A 230 -14.47 3.19 -8.76
N ILE A 231 -13.38 2.95 -8.03
CA ILE A 231 -13.26 3.34 -6.62
C ILE A 231 -12.47 4.63 -6.47
N SER A 232 -12.76 5.44 -5.46
CA SER A 232 -11.96 6.64 -5.18
C SER A 232 -11.04 6.38 -4.00
N MET A 233 -9.79 6.82 -4.10
CA MET A 233 -8.81 6.72 -3.02
C MET A 233 -8.33 8.09 -2.56
N ARG A 234 -8.08 8.21 -1.25
CA ARG A 234 -7.53 9.42 -0.63
C ARG A 234 -6.34 9.06 0.23
N VAL A 235 -5.19 9.60 -0.10
CA VAL A 235 -3.93 9.39 0.63
C VAL A 235 -3.68 10.63 1.47
N GLY A 236 -3.59 10.45 2.79
CA GLY A 236 -3.23 11.52 3.71
C GLY A 236 -1.73 11.77 3.73
N GLU A 237 -1.31 12.77 4.49
CA GLU A 237 0.11 13.00 4.77
C GLU A 237 0.66 11.96 5.77
N ALA A 238 1.96 11.73 5.73
CA ALA A 238 2.60 10.77 6.62
C ALA A 238 2.62 11.27 8.07
N ILE A 239 2.41 10.36 9.01
CA ILE A 239 2.48 10.61 10.45
C ILE A 239 3.77 10.00 10.98
N SER A 240 4.65 10.82 11.56
CA SER A 240 5.88 10.33 12.18
C SER A 240 5.55 9.38 13.33
N TYR A 241 6.28 8.28 13.44
CA TYR A 241 6.05 7.32 14.52
C TYR A 241 6.32 7.95 15.89
N GLN A 242 7.30 8.85 16.00
CA GLN A 242 7.64 9.53 17.25
C GLN A 242 6.45 10.32 17.84
N GLN A 243 5.67 10.98 16.98
CA GLN A 243 4.45 11.70 17.40
C GLN A 243 3.38 10.76 17.96
N ILE A 244 3.28 9.55 17.41
CA ILE A 244 2.38 8.52 17.91
C ILE A 244 2.90 7.95 19.24
N GLU A 245 4.22 7.79 19.37
CA GLU A 245 4.87 7.26 20.57
C GLU A 245 4.70 8.19 21.78
N GLN A 246 4.89 9.50 21.60
CA GLN A 246 4.78 10.53 22.65
C GLN A 246 3.39 10.63 23.30
N LEU A 247 2.33 10.12 22.65
CA LEU A 247 0.99 10.14 23.24
C LEU A 247 0.91 9.22 24.47
N PRO A 248 0.50 9.74 25.65
CA PRO A 248 0.45 8.99 26.92
C PRO A 248 -0.80 8.11 27.01
N ILE A 249 -1.01 7.25 26.01
CA ILE A 249 -2.16 6.35 25.93
C ILE A 249 -1.74 4.94 25.53
N VAL A 250 -2.56 3.96 25.90
CA VAL A 250 -2.30 2.56 25.55
C VAL A 250 -2.39 2.33 24.04
N LYS A 251 -1.64 1.33 23.58
CA LYS A 251 -1.50 0.96 22.17
C LYS A 251 -2.82 0.75 21.42
N ALA A 252 -3.83 0.19 22.09
CA ALA A 252 -5.16 -0.02 21.51
C ALA A 252 -5.87 1.32 21.22
N GLU A 253 -5.74 2.31 22.10
CA GLU A 253 -6.31 3.64 21.89
C GLU A 253 -5.53 4.41 20.81
N LYS A 254 -4.20 4.23 20.70
CA LYS A 254 -3.42 4.75 19.55
C LYS A 254 -3.97 4.25 18.21
N ALA A 255 -4.23 2.96 18.09
CA ALA A 255 -4.82 2.37 16.87
C ALA A 255 -6.23 2.93 16.58
N LYS A 256 -7.04 3.14 17.61
CA LYS A 256 -8.38 3.75 17.49
C LYS A 256 -8.31 5.22 17.07
N LEU A 257 -7.33 5.99 17.55
CA LEU A 257 -7.10 7.36 17.11
C LEU A 257 -6.63 7.43 15.65
N LEU A 258 -5.72 6.54 15.23
CA LEU A 258 -5.31 6.43 13.82
C LEU A 258 -6.48 6.07 12.90
N ARG A 259 -7.33 5.12 13.33
CA ARG A 259 -8.59 4.84 12.63
C ARG A 259 -9.45 6.10 12.52
N ARG A 260 -9.63 6.85 13.61
CA ARG A 260 -10.40 8.10 13.61
C ARG A 260 -9.78 9.16 12.70
N HIS A 261 -8.45 9.25 12.64
CA HIS A 261 -7.72 10.12 11.72
C HIS A 261 -8.04 9.75 10.27
N LEU A 262 -7.96 8.46 9.90
CA LEU A 262 -8.30 7.98 8.56
C LEU A 262 -9.73 8.39 8.13
N TYR A 263 -10.73 8.20 8.98
CA TYR A 263 -12.11 8.59 8.65
C TYR A 263 -12.34 10.11 8.68
N ARG A 264 -11.43 10.90 9.28
CA ARG A 264 -11.47 12.36 9.20
C ARG A 264 -10.87 12.86 7.89
N LEU A 265 -9.78 12.23 7.42
CA LEU A 265 -9.23 12.43 6.07
C LEU A 265 -10.32 12.21 5.01
N ALA A 266 -11.09 11.12 5.12
CA ALA A 266 -12.23 10.83 4.24
C ALA A 266 -13.28 11.96 4.20
N LYS A 267 -13.39 12.75 5.26
CA LYS A 267 -14.36 13.86 5.37
C LYS A 267 -13.75 15.25 5.16
N GLY A 268 -12.47 15.33 4.75
CA GLY A 268 -11.76 16.61 4.61
C GLY A 268 -11.63 17.39 5.94
N LYS A 269 -11.69 16.69 7.09
CA LYS A 269 -11.57 17.33 8.40
C LYS A 269 -10.10 17.45 8.82
N LYS A 270 -9.81 18.44 9.67
CA LYS A 270 -8.46 18.65 10.23
C LYS A 270 -7.86 17.34 10.79
N PRO A 271 -6.57 17.08 10.53
CA PRO A 271 -5.89 15.88 11.02
C PRO A 271 -5.85 15.85 12.55
N LEU A 272 -5.74 14.66 13.12
CA LEU A 272 -5.62 14.45 14.58
C LEU A 272 -4.17 14.31 15.06
N PHE A 273 -3.26 14.06 14.13
CA PHE A 273 -1.84 13.98 14.38
C PHE A 273 -1.20 15.12 13.60
N THR A 274 -0.08 15.62 14.09
CA THR A 274 0.82 16.39 13.23
C THR A 274 1.25 15.47 12.08
N THR A 275 1.36 16.05 10.89
CA THR A 275 1.72 15.32 9.68
C THR A 275 2.85 16.04 8.99
N GLU A 276 3.60 15.31 8.17
CA GLU A 276 4.69 15.85 7.37
C GLU A 276 4.36 15.72 5.89
N GLN A 277 4.68 16.75 5.10
CA GLN A 277 4.52 16.67 3.66
C GLN A 277 5.53 15.67 3.11
N THR A 278 5.07 14.81 2.21
CA THR A 278 5.94 13.88 1.52
C THR A 278 6.96 14.65 0.70
N ILE A 279 8.23 14.26 0.84
CA ILE A 279 9.34 14.79 0.03
C ILE A 279 8.96 14.65 -1.44
N ALA A 280 9.26 15.68 -2.24
CA ALA A 280 8.94 15.67 -3.66
C ALA A 280 9.48 14.40 -4.32
N HIS A 281 8.79 13.92 -5.35
CA HIS A 281 9.29 12.80 -6.14
C HIS A 281 10.54 13.24 -6.93
N PRO A 282 11.49 12.33 -7.20
CA PRO A 282 12.67 12.62 -8.01
C PRO A 282 12.30 13.30 -9.33
N GLN A 283 13.09 14.28 -9.76
CA GLN A 283 12.94 14.87 -11.09
C GLN A 283 13.43 13.89 -12.17
N ASP A 284 13.01 14.11 -13.42
CA ASP A 284 13.51 13.30 -14.54
C ASP A 284 15.01 13.53 -14.72
N ARG A 285 15.79 12.45 -14.55
CA ARG A 285 17.25 12.46 -14.67
C ARG A 285 17.72 12.96 -16.04
N ARG A 286 16.92 12.80 -17.10
CA ARG A 286 17.19 13.35 -18.44
C ARG A 286 17.10 14.87 -18.46
N GLU A 287 16.12 15.45 -17.76
CA GLU A 287 15.97 16.90 -17.64
C GLU A 287 17.10 17.49 -16.81
N ILE A 288 17.42 16.86 -15.67
CA ILE A 288 18.58 17.25 -14.84
C ILE A 288 19.85 17.23 -15.68
N LYS A 289 20.13 16.14 -16.40
CA LYS A 289 21.31 16.01 -17.26
C LYS A 289 21.36 17.09 -18.34
N ARG A 290 20.23 17.37 -19.00
CA ARG A 290 20.13 18.41 -20.03
C ARG A 290 20.49 19.79 -19.48
N GLU A 291 20.04 20.12 -18.27
CA GLU A 291 20.36 21.38 -17.61
C GLU A 291 21.83 21.44 -17.18
N LEU A 292 22.38 20.36 -16.60
CA LEU A 292 23.78 20.30 -16.19
C LEU A 292 24.75 20.40 -17.37
N GLN A 293 24.40 19.87 -18.54
CA GLN A 293 25.22 20.02 -19.76
C GLN A 293 25.40 21.47 -20.22
N GLN A 294 24.52 22.38 -19.80
CA GLN A 294 24.63 23.82 -20.08
C GLN A 294 25.39 24.58 -18.99
N ALA A 295 25.73 23.91 -17.88
CA ALA A 295 26.46 24.49 -16.76
C ALA A 295 27.97 24.39 -16.98
N GLU A 296 28.73 25.18 -16.24
CA GLU A 296 30.19 25.14 -16.29
C GLU A 296 30.69 23.84 -15.65
N LEU A 297 31.43 23.03 -16.42
CA LEU A 297 32.11 21.83 -15.90
C LEU A 297 33.43 22.25 -15.27
N LEU A 298 33.53 22.13 -13.95
CA LEU A 298 34.74 22.48 -13.20
C LEU A 298 35.79 21.37 -13.21
N GLY A 299 35.36 20.12 -13.35
CA GLY A 299 36.26 18.97 -13.37
C GLY A 299 35.57 17.64 -13.12
N GLU A 300 36.38 16.64 -12.82
CA GLU A 300 35.97 15.26 -12.61
C GLU A 300 36.71 14.68 -11.39
N THR A 301 36.02 13.85 -10.60
CA THR A 301 36.60 13.15 -9.46
C THR A 301 37.34 11.89 -9.89
N ALA A 302 38.15 11.30 -9.01
CA ALA A 302 38.89 10.07 -9.30
C ALA A 302 37.99 8.84 -9.61
N ASP A 303 36.72 8.89 -9.21
CA ASP A 303 35.69 7.89 -9.50
C ASP A 303 34.75 8.30 -10.66
N ASN A 304 35.20 9.22 -11.52
CA ASN A 304 34.53 9.66 -12.74
C ASN A 304 33.20 10.41 -12.55
N LYS A 305 33.00 11.05 -11.39
CA LYS A 305 31.85 11.95 -11.17
C LYS A 305 32.19 13.35 -11.64
N LYS A 306 31.25 14.00 -12.30
CA LYS A 306 31.42 15.35 -12.85
C LYS A 306 31.06 16.40 -11.81
N ILE A 307 31.84 17.47 -11.75
CA ILE A 307 31.59 18.61 -10.86
C ILE A 307 31.14 19.79 -11.72
N TYR A 308 29.89 20.20 -11.54
CA TYR A 308 29.30 21.34 -12.24
C TYR A 308 29.13 22.54 -11.31
N LEU A 309 29.40 23.73 -11.83
CA LEU A 309 28.99 24.99 -11.21
C LEU A 309 27.68 25.45 -11.83
N PHE A 310 26.61 25.44 -11.04
CA PHE A 310 25.25 25.70 -11.50
C PHE A 310 24.72 27.02 -10.92
N ASP A 311 24.44 27.98 -11.79
CA ASP A 311 23.71 29.20 -11.41
C ASP A 311 22.21 28.91 -11.33
N TYR A 312 21.51 29.53 -10.38
CA TYR A 312 20.06 29.40 -10.24
C TYR A 312 19.32 29.74 -11.54
N LYS A 313 18.33 28.91 -11.88
CA LYS A 313 17.39 29.16 -12.98
C LYS A 313 15.95 28.97 -12.46
N PRO A 314 15.00 29.84 -12.85
CA PRO A 314 13.59 29.59 -12.60
C PRO A 314 13.16 28.32 -13.35
N ASP A 315 12.24 27.56 -12.75
CA ASP A 315 11.72 26.30 -13.30
C ASP A 315 12.81 25.28 -13.71
N SER A 316 13.78 25.08 -12.81
CA SER A 316 14.93 24.19 -13.03
C SER A 316 14.73 22.83 -12.39
N ALA A 317 14.89 21.76 -13.19
CA ALA A 317 14.92 20.38 -12.71
C ALA A 317 16.09 20.16 -11.74
N VAL A 318 17.27 20.74 -12.01
CA VAL A 318 18.43 20.68 -11.11
C VAL A 318 18.09 21.30 -9.76
N MET A 319 17.55 22.52 -9.72
CA MET A 319 17.21 23.18 -8.46
C MET A 319 16.10 22.45 -7.69
N HIS A 320 15.07 21.97 -8.39
CA HIS A 320 14.02 21.16 -7.77
C HIS A 320 14.54 19.87 -7.15
N GLU A 321 15.55 19.26 -7.78
CA GLU A 321 16.20 18.04 -7.28
C GLU A 321 17.15 18.32 -6.12
N VAL A 322 17.93 19.40 -6.17
CA VAL A 322 18.74 19.87 -5.03
C VAL A 322 17.87 20.08 -3.80
N GLY A 323 16.74 20.79 -3.95
CA GLY A 323 15.82 21.02 -2.85
C GLY A 323 15.18 19.74 -2.31
N ARG A 324 14.92 18.76 -3.19
CA ARG A 324 14.43 17.44 -2.79
C ARG A 324 15.48 16.68 -1.97
N LEU A 325 16.73 16.64 -2.44
CA LEU A 325 17.85 15.92 -1.81
C LEU A 325 18.28 16.56 -0.47
N ARG A 326 18.25 17.89 -0.37
CA ARG A 326 18.45 18.61 0.89
C ARG A 326 17.40 18.23 1.93
N GLU A 327 16.12 18.35 1.58
CA GLU A 327 15.04 17.95 2.49
C GLU A 327 15.14 16.48 2.89
N PHE A 328 15.46 15.59 1.94
CA PHE A 328 15.68 14.18 2.21
C PHE A 328 16.80 13.95 3.24
N THR A 329 17.93 14.62 3.07
CA THR A 329 19.11 14.47 3.92
C THR A 329 18.87 15.07 5.32
N PHE A 330 18.35 16.30 5.40
CA PHE A 330 18.14 16.97 6.68
C PHE A 330 17.01 16.36 7.50
N ARG A 331 15.94 15.86 6.85
CA ARG A 331 14.85 15.19 7.58
C ARG A 331 15.32 13.90 8.27
N GLN A 332 16.28 13.18 7.70
CA GLN A 332 16.83 11.97 8.33
C GLN A 332 17.54 12.24 9.66
N VAL A 333 18.08 13.46 9.84
CA VAL A 333 18.75 13.89 11.07
C VAL A 333 17.89 14.80 11.95
N GLY A 334 16.62 15.04 11.58
CA GLY A 334 15.68 15.86 12.34
C GLY A 334 15.72 17.36 12.07
N GLU A 335 16.51 17.80 11.09
CA GLU A 335 16.71 19.21 10.71
C GLU A 335 15.94 19.62 9.43
N GLY A 336 15.09 18.73 8.91
CA GLY A 336 14.30 19.00 7.70
C GLY A 336 13.21 20.05 7.92
N THR A 337 12.83 20.74 6.86
CA THR A 337 11.79 21.79 6.91
C THR A 337 10.37 21.23 7.08
N GLY A 338 10.19 19.93 6.83
CA GLY A 338 8.88 19.27 6.80
C GLY A 338 8.05 19.56 5.54
N LYS A 339 8.60 20.35 4.60
CA LYS A 339 7.99 20.66 3.30
C LYS A 339 8.39 19.64 2.24
N ARG A 340 7.88 19.80 1.02
CA ARG A 340 8.21 18.89 -0.10
C ARG A 340 9.65 19.07 -0.62
N ARG A 341 10.22 20.26 -0.49
CA ARG A 341 11.57 20.63 -0.93
C ARG A 341 12.13 21.68 0.01
N ASP A 342 13.44 21.63 0.22
CA ASP A 342 14.20 22.62 0.97
C ASP A 342 14.93 23.56 0.00
N LEU A 343 14.21 24.61 -0.40
CA LEU A 343 14.75 25.75 -1.15
C LEU A 343 14.26 27.03 -0.50
N ASP A 344 15.12 28.04 -0.46
CA ASP A 344 14.82 29.35 0.07
C ASP A 344 15.13 30.48 -0.93
N ARG A 345 15.06 31.73 -0.44
CA ARG A 345 15.26 32.91 -1.28
C ARG A 345 16.73 33.13 -1.65
N TYR A 346 17.66 32.66 -0.82
CA TYR A 346 19.10 32.88 -0.99
C TYR A 346 19.69 31.92 -2.03
N ASP A 347 19.04 30.77 -2.28
CA ASP A 347 19.40 29.87 -3.38
C ASP A 347 19.46 30.56 -4.75
N ARG A 348 18.80 31.71 -4.91
CA ARG A 348 18.84 32.53 -6.14
C ARG A 348 20.14 33.30 -6.32
N ASP A 349 20.78 33.65 -5.20
CA ASP A 349 21.96 34.50 -5.17
C ASP A 349 23.25 33.66 -5.10
N TYR A 350 23.13 32.36 -4.80
CA TYR A 350 24.25 31.43 -4.72
C TYR A 350 24.50 30.66 -6.01
N ARG A 351 25.78 30.34 -6.22
CA ARG A 351 26.19 29.31 -7.17
C ARG A 351 26.22 27.96 -6.47
N HIS A 352 25.66 26.94 -7.11
CA HIS A 352 25.53 25.60 -6.55
C HIS A 352 26.61 24.70 -7.14
N LEU A 353 27.42 24.09 -6.29
CA LEU A 353 28.32 23.01 -6.71
C LEU A 353 27.55 21.70 -6.75
N ILE A 354 27.43 21.12 -7.95
CA ILE A 354 26.69 19.88 -8.18
C ILE A 354 27.67 18.77 -8.53
N LEU A 355 27.64 17.69 -7.73
CA LEU A 355 28.33 16.45 -8.04
C LEU A 355 27.36 15.53 -8.79
N TRP A 356 27.73 15.10 -9.99
CA TRP A 356 26.91 14.27 -10.87
C TRP A 356 27.60 12.96 -11.20
N ASP A 357 26.95 11.85 -10.89
CA ASP A 357 27.36 10.52 -11.31
C ASP A 357 26.62 10.13 -12.60
N GLU A 358 27.35 9.88 -13.69
CA GLU A 358 26.78 9.45 -14.98
C GLU A 358 26.29 8.00 -14.95
N ASN A 359 26.86 7.17 -14.07
CA ASN A 359 26.63 5.73 -13.98
C ASN A 359 25.55 5.36 -12.96
N GLU A 360 25.10 6.31 -12.13
CA GLU A 360 23.99 6.08 -11.21
C GLU A 360 22.69 5.86 -11.99
N LEU A 361 22.09 4.68 -11.79
CA LEU A 361 20.94 4.17 -12.56
C LEU A 361 19.58 4.47 -11.92
N LEU A 362 19.53 5.24 -10.82
CA LEU A 362 18.31 5.50 -10.05
C LEU A 362 17.99 6.99 -9.94
#